data_AF-A0A7X4YR89-F1
#
_entry.id   AF-A0A7X4YR89-F1
#
_cell.length_a   1.000
_cell.length_b   1.000
_cell.length_c   1.000
_cell.angle_alpha   90.00
_cell.angle_beta   90.00
_cell.angle_gamma   90.00
#
_symmetry.space_group_name_H-M   'P 1'
#
loop_
_entity.id
_entity.type
_entity.pdbx_description
1 polymer ?
#
loop_
_entity_poly.entity_id
_entity_poly.type
_entity_poly.pdbx_seq_one_letter_code
_entity_poly.pdbx_strand_id
1 'polypeptide(L)'
;MDTYMLALDQGTTSTRALLVDRNGTIAGMAQQELPLQYPRSGWVEADAEFIWESARGVILQLLRETGITPAQIAGLGITNQRETTVMWDRVTGEPIYPAIIWQSRQSSEICERLAAQGHEAVVKERTGLRIDPYFSGTKAAWMLENVAGARARAEAGELLFGTIDTWLIWKLTGGAAHITDATNASRTLMYNIHELAWDDDLLALLEVPKAMLPEVRSSSEVYGQTEPSLLDGHAIPIAGIAGDQQAALFGQACFDKGSVKNTYGTGCFMLMNTGEAPVVSENGLLTTIAWQLDGRVEYALEGSVFVAGAAVQWLRDGLGMIASAAESAALAAPSADGVYVVPAFVGLGTPYWNSDVRGAMFGLTRGTTKAHIIRAVLESLAYQTKDVLQVMERESGLALCSLSVDGGAAANDPLMQFQSDMLGVPIERPAVNESTALGAAFLAGLAVGYWKDRSEIARLRKVDRLFGPAMDEEERSRLYGGWLRAVKAAMAFSE
;
A
#
# COMPACT_ATOMS: atom_id res chain seq x y z
N MET A 1 -19.38 20.23 -22.32
CA MET A 1 -18.77 20.58 -21.03
C MET A 1 -17.76 19.51 -20.73
N ASP A 2 -16.56 19.89 -20.31
CA ASP A 2 -15.56 18.92 -19.90
C ASP A 2 -16.04 18.21 -18.62
N THR A 3 -15.85 16.90 -18.60
CA THR A 3 -16.22 16.02 -17.49
C THR A 3 -14.96 15.41 -16.89
N TYR A 4 -15.01 15.06 -15.61
CA TYR A 4 -13.85 14.62 -14.83
C TYR A 4 -14.19 13.37 -14.01
N MET A 5 -13.17 12.59 -13.70
CA MET A 5 -13.24 11.57 -12.66
C MET A 5 -12.76 12.18 -11.34
N LEU A 6 -13.51 11.94 -10.26
CA LEU A 6 -13.06 12.27 -8.91
C LEU A 6 -12.39 11.03 -8.30
N ALA A 7 -11.21 11.20 -7.73
CA ALA A 7 -10.57 10.18 -6.91
C ALA A 7 -10.43 10.67 -5.48
N LEU A 8 -10.79 9.82 -4.52
CA LEU A 8 -10.56 10.03 -3.10
C LEU A 8 -9.49 9.05 -2.63
N ASP A 9 -8.36 9.57 -2.18
CA ASP A 9 -7.21 8.82 -1.67
C ASP A 9 -7.08 9.09 -0.17
N GLN A 10 -7.57 8.15 0.63
CA GLN A 10 -7.48 8.18 2.09
C GLN A 10 -6.18 7.50 2.52
N GLY A 11 -5.10 8.26 2.67
CA GLY A 11 -3.82 7.76 3.14
C GLY A 11 -3.72 7.68 4.66
N THR A 12 -2.61 7.15 5.17
CA THR A 12 -2.37 7.05 6.62
C THR A 12 -2.14 8.40 7.27
N THR A 13 -1.44 9.32 6.62
CA THR A 13 -1.08 10.64 7.17
C THR A 13 -1.84 11.81 6.57
N SER A 14 -2.56 11.59 5.47
CA SER A 14 -3.37 12.61 4.82
C SER A 14 -4.49 12.01 3.98
N THR A 15 -5.57 12.76 3.84
CA THR A 15 -6.65 12.49 2.88
C THR A 15 -6.52 13.44 1.70
N ARG A 16 -6.68 12.93 0.48
CA ARG A 16 -6.53 13.68 -0.77
C ARG A 16 -7.73 13.47 -1.67
N ALA A 17 -8.15 14.51 -2.37
CA ALA A 17 -9.10 14.41 -3.48
C ALA A 17 -8.44 14.94 -4.75
N LEU A 18 -8.66 14.27 -5.88
CA LEU A 18 -8.10 14.64 -7.17
C LEU A 18 -9.19 14.64 -8.25
N LEU A 19 -9.12 15.61 -9.16
CA LEU A 19 -9.89 15.60 -10.40
C LEU A 19 -8.99 15.17 -11.55
N VAL A 20 -9.39 14.14 -12.27
CA VAL A 20 -8.65 13.57 -13.40
C VAL A 20 -9.45 13.82 -14.68
N ASP A 21 -8.79 14.42 -15.67
CA ASP A 21 -9.38 14.68 -16.98
C ASP A 21 -9.35 13.45 -17.90
N ARG A 22 -9.89 13.59 -19.11
CA ARG A 22 -9.95 12.49 -20.10
C ARG A 22 -8.57 12.00 -20.55
N ASN A 23 -7.55 12.86 -20.44
CA ASN A 23 -6.17 12.56 -20.80
C ASN A 23 -5.37 11.92 -19.66
N GLY A 24 -6.02 11.59 -18.53
CA GLY A 24 -5.34 11.06 -17.34
C GLY A 24 -4.48 12.10 -16.62
N THR A 25 -4.74 13.40 -16.83
CA THR A 25 -4.00 14.50 -16.20
C THR A 25 -4.77 15.01 -14.99
N ILE A 26 -4.04 15.37 -13.92
CA ILE A 26 -4.63 15.96 -12.71
C ILE A 26 -5.03 17.41 -13.00
N ALA A 27 -6.34 17.67 -13.05
CA ALA A 27 -6.93 18.99 -13.23
C ALA A 27 -6.96 19.82 -11.93
N GLY A 28 -6.94 19.14 -10.78
CA GLY A 28 -6.85 19.77 -9.47
C GLY A 28 -6.69 18.74 -8.36
N MET A 29 -6.13 19.17 -7.24
CA MET A 29 -5.95 18.34 -6.06
C MET A 29 -6.14 19.19 -4.79
N ALA A 30 -6.81 18.61 -3.80
CA ALA A 30 -6.86 19.12 -2.43
C ALA A 30 -6.37 18.05 -1.46
N GLN A 31 -5.78 18.48 -0.34
CA GLN A 31 -5.20 17.59 0.66
C GLN A 31 -5.42 18.14 2.07
N GLN A 32 -5.68 17.25 3.02
CA GLN A 32 -5.74 17.54 4.44
C GLN A 32 -4.94 16.50 5.23
N GLU A 33 -4.09 16.95 6.15
CA GLU A 33 -3.36 16.06 7.05
C GLU A 33 -4.27 15.38 8.08
N LEU A 34 -3.91 14.16 8.47
CA LEU A 34 -4.62 13.35 9.44
C LEU A 34 -3.80 13.22 10.73
N PRO A 35 -4.36 13.59 11.89
CA PRO A 35 -3.70 13.38 13.17
C PRO A 35 -3.78 11.90 13.57
N LEU A 36 -2.63 11.29 13.83
CA LEU A 36 -2.53 9.96 14.43
C LEU A 36 -2.40 10.05 15.95
N GLN A 37 -2.96 9.05 16.63
CA GLN A 37 -2.96 8.91 18.08
C GLN A 37 -2.07 7.72 18.49
N TYR A 38 -1.31 7.90 19.57
CA TYR A 38 -0.38 6.91 20.09
C TYR A 38 -0.65 6.67 21.58
N PRO A 39 -1.76 6.00 21.94
CA PRO A 39 -2.20 5.89 23.34
C PRO A 39 -1.26 5.04 24.20
N ARG A 40 -0.53 4.10 23.58
CA ARG A 40 0.46 3.22 24.21
C ARG A 40 1.60 2.94 23.23
N SER A 41 2.72 2.43 23.74
CA SER A 41 3.84 2.01 22.90
C SER A 41 3.39 0.93 21.91
N GLY A 42 3.72 1.12 20.62
CA GLY A 42 3.31 0.24 19.53
C GLY A 42 1.83 0.36 19.09
N TRP A 43 1.03 1.22 19.73
CA TRP A 43 -0.36 1.44 19.34
C TRP A 43 -0.47 2.65 18.43
N VAL A 44 -1.25 2.52 17.37
CA VAL A 44 -1.50 3.59 16.41
C VAL A 44 -2.98 3.61 16.08
N GLU A 45 -3.64 4.72 16.39
CA GLU A 45 -5.09 4.90 16.24
C GLU A 45 -5.39 6.21 15.50
N ALA A 46 -6.58 6.30 14.90
CA ALA A 46 -7.09 7.54 14.32
C ALA A 46 -8.59 7.69 14.59
N ASP A 47 -9.06 8.93 14.66
CA ASP A 47 -10.49 9.20 14.76
C ASP A 47 -11.17 8.94 13.40
N ALA A 48 -12.08 7.96 13.36
CA ALA A 48 -12.79 7.57 12.14
C ALA A 48 -13.76 8.66 11.64
N GLU A 49 -14.34 9.46 12.54
CA GLU A 49 -15.15 10.62 12.15
C GLU A 49 -14.26 11.71 11.55
N PHE A 50 -13.07 11.96 12.11
CA PHE A 50 -12.12 12.89 11.49
C PHE A 50 -11.68 12.43 10.10
N ILE A 51 -11.44 11.12 9.90
CA ILE A 51 -11.16 10.55 8.58
C ILE A 51 -12.29 10.89 7.60
N TRP A 52 -13.54 10.67 8.00
CA TRP A 52 -14.70 11.02 7.19
C TRP A 52 -14.80 12.53 6.90
N GLU A 53 -14.69 13.36 7.93
CA GLU A 53 -14.78 14.81 7.80
C GLU A 53 -13.70 15.37 6.88
N SER A 54 -12.48 14.83 6.97
CA SER A 54 -11.38 15.19 6.08
C SER A 54 -11.67 14.83 4.63
N ALA A 55 -12.23 13.64 4.35
CA ALA A 55 -12.59 13.20 3.01
C ALA A 55 -13.65 14.11 2.38
N ARG A 56 -14.73 14.39 3.12
CA ARG A 56 -15.76 15.35 2.68
C ARG A 56 -15.16 16.74 2.48
N GLY A 57 -14.30 17.18 3.40
CA GLY A 57 -13.65 18.48 3.39
C GLY A 57 -12.81 18.70 2.13
N VAL A 58 -11.94 17.75 1.78
CA VAL A 58 -11.07 17.88 0.59
C VAL A 58 -11.86 17.82 -0.72
N ILE A 59 -12.93 17.03 -0.80
CA ILE A 59 -13.81 17.02 -1.99
C ILE A 59 -14.44 18.40 -2.18
N LEU A 60 -15.06 18.96 -1.13
CA LEU A 60 -15.71 20.27 -1.20
C LEU A 60 -14.71 21.41 -1.44
N GLN A 61 -13.51 21.32 -0.86
CA GLN A 61 -12.42 22.26 -1.13
C GLN A 61 -12.02 22.22 -2.60
N LEU A 62 -11.76 21.04 -3.14
CA LEU A 62 -11.33 20.85 -4.52
C LEU A 62 -12.33 21.40 -5.54
N LEU A 63 -13.63 21.10 -5.36
CA LEU A 63 -14.68 21.62 -6.24
C LEU A 63 -14.80 23.14 -6.17
N ARG A 64 -14.68 23.73 -4.97
CA ARG A 64 -14.69 25.19 -4.79
C ARG A 64 -13.49 25.88 -5.44
N GLU A 65 -12.28 25.33 -5.26
CA GLU A 65 -11.05 25.93 -5.77
C GLU A 65 -10.93 25.83 -7.30
N THR A 66 -11.39 24.72 -7.89
CA THR A 66 -11.37 24.51 -9.35
C THR A 66 -12.55 25.15 -10.07
N GLY A 67 -13.64 25.46 -9.34
CA GLY A 67 -14.90 25.90 -9.94
C GLY A 67 -15.64 24.80 -10.72
N ILE A 68 -15.18 23.55 -10.65
CA ILE A 68 -15.83 22.40 -11.27
C ILE A 68 -17.04 22.01 -10.42
N THR A 69 -18.18 21.85 -11.08
CA THR A 69 -19.44 21.51 -10.40
C THR A 69 -19.60 20.00 -10.25
N PRO A 70 -20.34 19.51 -9.24
CA PRO A 70 -20.66 18.09 -9.09
C PRO A 70 -21.24 17.45 -10.37
N ALA A 71 -22.04 18.19 -11.16
CA ALA A 71 -22.62 17.73 -12.41
C ALA A 71 -21.58 17.41 -13.51
N GLN A 72 -20.34 17.87 -13.37
CA GLN A 72 -19.25 17.56 -14.29
C GLN A 72 -18.45 16.32 -13.87
N ILE A 73 -18.77 15.72 -12.72
CA ILE A 73 -18.09 14.52 -12.24
C ILE A 73 -18.80 13.28 -12.79
N ALA A 74 -18.10 12.52 -13.62
CA ALA A 74 -18.64 11.30 -14.24
C ALA A 74 -18.71 10.12 -13.28
N GLY A 75 -17.81 10.06 -12.29
CA GLY A 75 -17.80 9.05 -11.25
C GLY A 75 -16.74 9.32 -10.18
N LEU A 76 -16.86 8.57 -9.08
CA LEU A 76 -15.96 8.60 -7.93
C LEU A 76 -15.23 7.25 -7.80
N GLY A 77 -13.90 7.31 -7.78
CA GLY A 77 -13.03 6.22 -7.36
C GLY A 77 -12.53 6.44 -5.94
N ILE A 78 -12.49 5.38 -5.14
CA ILE A 78 -12.02 5.41 -3.75
C ILE A 78 -10.80 4.51 -3.64
N THR A 79 -9.76 5.03 -3.02
CA THR A 79 -8.59 4.27 -2.61
C THR A 79 -8.22 4.65 -1.19
N ASN A 80 -7.66 3.70 -0.46
CA ASN A 80 -7.46 3.84 0.98
C ASN A 80 -6.21 3.13 1.47
N GLN A 81 -5.66 3.61 2.58
CA GLN A 81 -4.72 2.85 3.38
C GLN A 81 -5.37 1.50 3.72
N ARG A 82 -4.64 0.43 3.46
CA ARG A 82 -5.13 -0.92 3.71
C ARG A 82 -5.00 -1.26 5.20
N GLU A 83 -5.67 -2.36 5.53
CA GLU A 83 -5.79 -3.04 6.82
C GLU A 83 -6.45 -2.25 7.98
N THR A 84 -6.34 -0.91 8.00
CA THR A 84 -6.94 -0.07 9.05
C THR A 84 -8.42 -0.39 9.25
N THR A 85 -8.80 -0.63 10.50
CA THR A 85 -10.09 -1.24 10.87
C THR A 85 -10.98 -0.27 11.63
N VAL A 86 -12.25 -0.19 11.22
CA VAL A 86 -13.30 0.59 11.89
C VAL A 86 -14.46 -0.33 12.27
N MET A 87 -15.05 -0.08 13.43
CA MET A 87 -16.28 -0.75 13.88
C MET A 87 -17.26 0.30 14.39
N TRP A 88 -18.51 0.26 13.92
CA TRP A 88 -19.51 1.27 14.23
C TRP A 88 -20.89 0.68 14.45
N ASP A 89 -21.76 1.44 15.10
CA ASP A 89 -23.16 1.10 15.27
C ASP A 89 -23.92 1.25 13.93
N ARG A 90 -24.66 0.21 13.55
CA ARG A 90 -25.42 0.14 12.30
C ARG A 90 -26.48 1.22 12.15
N VAL A 91 -27.08 1.64 13.26
CA VAL A 91 -28.22 2.57 13.30
C VAL A 91 -27.74 4.01 13.43
N THR A 92 -26.84 4.28 14.38
CA THR A 92 -26.36 5.64 14.62
C THR A 92 -25.25 6.05 13.66
N GLY A 93 -24.51 5.08 13.12
CA GLY A 93 -23.32 5.35 12.30
C GLY A 93 -22.10 5.76 13.10
N GLU A 94 -22.15 5.70 14.42
CA GLU A 94 -21.08 6.17 15.29
C GLU A 94 -20.04 5.05 15.54
N PRO A 95 -18.74 5.33 15.36
CA PRO A 95 -17.68 4.41 15.72
C PRO A 95 -17.72 4.06 17.22
N ILE A 96 -17.54 2.79 17.56
CA ILE A 96 -17.51 2.35 18.97
C ILE A 96 -16.13 2.50 19.62
N TYR A 97 -15.11 2.75 18.80
CA TYR A 97 -13.71 2.87 19.16
C TYR A 97 -12.98 3.64 18.04
N PRO A 98 -11.82 4.29 18.31
CA PRO A 98 -10.96 4.81 17.25
C PRO A 98 -10.62 3.75 16.20
N ALA A 99 -10.38 4.18 14.96
CA ALA A 99 -9.87 3.30 13.92
C ALA A 99 -8.50 2.76 14.33
N ILE A 100 -8.32 1.45 14.32
CA ILE A 100 -7.03 0.83 14.61
C ILE A 100 -6.23 0.82 13.31
N ILE A 101 -5.14 1.59 13.27
CA ILE A 101 -4.30 1.73 12.08
C ILE A 101 -3.52 0.43 11.80
N TRP A 102 -3.23 0.18 10.52
CA TRP A 102 -2.46 -0.99 10.07
C TRP A 102 -1.14 -1.21 10.82
N GLN A 103 -0.43 -0.13 11.18
CA GLN A 103 0.83 -0.15 11.93
C GLN A 103 0.68 -0.61 13.38
N SER A 104 -0.52 -0.55 13.95
CA SER A 104 -0.75 -0.84 15.37
C SER A 104 -0.46 -2.30 15.69
N ARG A 105 0.31 -2.52 16.77
CA ARG A 105 0.66 -3.83 17.33
C ARG A 105 -0.29 -4.27 18.45
N GLN A 106 -1.39 -3.57 18.67
CA GLN A 106 -2.29 -3.83 19.82
C GLN A 106 -2.92 -5.23 19.83
N SER A 107 -3.03 -5.89 18.68
CA SER A 107 -3.54 -7.28 18.56
C SER A 107 -2.44 -8.36 18.57
N SER A 108 -1.21 -8.04 19.02
CA SER A 108 -0.09 -9.00 19.03
C SER A 108 -0.37 -10.25 19.87
N GLU A 109 -0.97 -10.10 21.05
CA GLU A 109 -1.30 -11.25 21.92
C GLU A 109 -2.31 -12.22 21.26
N ILE A 110 -3.21 -11.71 20.42
CA ILE A 110 -4.14 -12.53 19.63
C ILE A 110 -3.36 -13.32 18.58
N CYS A 111 -2.41 -12.66 17.90
CA CYS A 111 -1.56 -13.30 16.90
C CYS A 111 -0.70 -14.42 17.52
N GLU A 112 -0.08 -14.17 18.67
CA GLU A 112 0.71 -15.15 19.41
C GLU A 112 -0.14 -16.38 19.81
N ARG A 113 -1.38 -16.16 20.27
CA ARG A 113 -2.32 -17.22 20.61
C ARG A 113 -2.68 -18.08 19.38
N LEU A 114 -3.02 -17.45 18.25
CA LEU A 114 -3.34 -18.17 17.01
C LEU A 114 -2.14 -18.95 16.46
N ALA A 115 -0.94 -18.37 16.53
CA ALA A 115 0.30 -19.03 16.11
C ALA A 115 0.63 -20.23 17.01
N ALA A 116 0.51 -20.08 18.34
CA ALA A 116 0.74 -21.17 19.29
C ALA A 116 -0.26 -22.34 19.13
N GLN A 117 -1.45 -22.06 18.60
CA GLN A 117 -2.47 -23.07 18.26
C GLN A 117 -2.23 -23.74 16.89
N GLY A 118 -1.22 -23.30 16.13
CA GLY A 118 -0.83 -23.91 14.85
C GLY A 118 -1.64 -23.45 13.64
N HIS A 119 -2.28 -22.28 13.69
CA HIS A 119 -3.16 -21.81 12.61
C HIS A 119 -2.43 -21.13 11.43
N GLU A 120 -1.11 -20.95 11.50
CA GLU A 120 -0.33 -20.24 10.46
C GLU A 120 -0.53 -20.84 9.06
N ALA A 121 -0.49 -22.17 8.95
CA ALA A 121 -0.60 -22.87 7.67
C ALA A 121 -1.97 -22.66 7.01
N VAL A 122 -3.05 -22.79 7.77
CA VAL A 122 -4.42 -22.63 7.23
C VAL A 122 -4.70 -21.17 6.88
N VAL A 123 -4.26 -20.21 7.71
CA VAL A 123 -4.38 -18.78 7.39
C VAL A 123 -3.66 -18.47 6.08
N LYS A 124 -2.43 -18.95 5.94
CA LYS A 124 -1.61 -18.71 4.74
C LYS A 124 -2.20 -19.36 3.50
N GLU A 125 -2.67 -20.60 3.60
CA GLU A 125 -3.33 -21.31 2.50
C GLU A 125 -4.55 -20.53 1.99
N ARG A 126 -5.42 -20.10 2.91
CA ARG A 126 -6.72 -19.49 2.57
C ARG A 126 -6.61 -18.03 2.14
N THR A 127 -5.70 -17.28 2.74
CA THR A 127 -5.63 -15.81 2.57
C THR A 127 -4.40 -15.33 1.81
N GLY A 128 -3.35 -16.16 1.72
CA GLY A 128 -2.04 -15.74 1.23
C GLY A 128 -1.23 -14.89 2.22
N LEU A 129 -1.77 -14.67 3.43
CA LEU A 129 -1.19 -13.81 4.47
C LEU A 129 -0.50 -14.63 5.57
N ARG A 130 0.10 -13.91 6.53
CA ARG A 130 0.71 -14.47 7.75
C ARG A 130 -0.11 -14.04 8.96
N ILE A 131 0.02 -14.72 10.09
CA ILE A 131 -0.57 -14.23 11.34
C ILE A 131 0.33 -13.10 11.89
N ASP A 132 -0.08 -11.87 11.67
CA ASP A 132 0.59 -10.66 12.18
C ASP A 132 -0.48 -9.58 12.49
N PRO A 133 -0.27 -8.73 13.52
CA PRO A 133 -1.21 -7.66 13.86
C PRO A 133 -1.33 -6.59 12.78
N TYR A 134 -0.57 -6.68 11.68
CA TYR A 134 -0.76 -5.87 10.48
C TYR A 134 -2.21 -5.93 9.95
N PHE A 135 -2.82 -7.12 9.91
CA PHE A 135 -4.10 -7.37 9.21
C PHE A 135 -5.36 -7.11 10.06
N SER A 136 -6.49 -6.84 9.40
CA SER A 136 -7.71 -6.33 10.04
C SER A 136 -8.39 -7.31 11.01
N GLY A 137 -8.35 -8.61 10.73
CA GLY A 137 -9.12 -9.61 11.47
C GLY A 137 -8.75 -9.66 12.95
N THR A 138 -7.45 -9.56 13.28
CA THR A 138 -7.00 -9.54 14.67
C THR A 138 -7.31 -8.21 15.36
N LYS A 139 -7.41 -7.10 14.61
CA LYS A 139 -7.85 -5.79 15.13
C LYS A 139 -9.35 -5.81 15.44
N ALA A 140 -10.16 -6.45 14.61
CA ALA A 140 -11.58 -6.68 14.87
C ALA A 140 -11.79 -7.56 16.10
N ALA A 141 -11.10 -8.70 16.18
CA ALA A 141 -11.11 -9.56 17.36
C ALA A 141 -10.73 -8.79 18.63
N TRP A 142 -9.68 -7.98 18.56
CA TRP A 142 -9.25 -7.13 19.68
C TRP A 142 -10.35 -6.17 20.15
N MET A 143 -11.04 -5.48 19.23
CA MET A 143 -12.14 -4.58 19.62
C MET A 143 -13.29 -5.35 20.27
N LEU A 144 -13.62 -6.54 19.77
CA LEU A 144 -14.67 -7.38 20.33
C LEU A 144 -14.31 -7.91 21.73
N GLU A 145 -13.03 -8.16 22.01
CA GLU A 145 -12.52 -8.57 23.33
C GLU A 145 -12.42 -7.40 24.33
N ASN A 146 -12.09 -6.19 23.87
CA ASN A 146 -11.66 -5.09 24.76
C ASN A 146 -12.66 -3.92 24.87
N VAL A 147 -13.53 -3.71 23.88
CA VAL A 147 -14.51 -2.61 23.92
C VAL A 147 -15.76 -3.09 24.66
N ALA A 148 -16.12 -2.39 25.74
CA ALA A 148 -17.20 -2.79 26.63
C ALA A 148 -18.52 -2.99 25.86
N GLY A 149 -19.07 -4.21 25.93
CA GLY A 149 -20.33 -4.58 25.28
C GLY A 149 -20.25 -4.83 23.77
N ALA A 150 -19.09 -4.66 23.12
CA ALA A 150 -18.95 -4.82 21.67
C ALA A 150 -19.33 -6.23 21.20
N ARG A 151 -18.84 -7.27 21.87
CA ARG A 151 -19.16 -8.68 21.59
C ARG A 151 -20.68 -8.94 21.51
N ALA A 152 -21.42 -8.58 22.55
CA ALA A 152 -22.85 -8.85 22.62
C ALA A 152 -23.63 -8.08 21.54
N ARG A 153 -23.25 -6.82 21.28
CA ARG A 153 -23.86 -5.98 20.22
C ARG A 153 -23.57 -6.51 18.82
N ALA A 154 -22.34 -6.98 18.58
CA ALA A 154 -21.94 -7.62 17.34
C ALA A 154 -22.76 -8.89 17.06
N GLU A 155 -22.93 -9.76 18.06
CA GLU A 155 -23.75 -10.97 17.98
C GLU A 155 -25.24 -10.66 17.75
N ALA A 156 -25.73 -9.54 18.30
CA ALA A 156 -27.08 -9.04 18.05
C ALA A 156 -27.23 -8.39 16.64
N GLY A 157 -26.15 -8.28 15.86
CA GLY A 157 -26.17 -7.65 14.54
C GLY A 157 -26.24 -6.13 14.55
N GLU A 158 -25.97 -5.51 15.69
CA GLU A 158 -26.03 -4.05 15.88
C GLU A 158 -24.77 -3.33 15.39
N LEU A 159 -23.66 -4.06 15.24
CA LEU A 159 -22.38 -3.51 14.82
C LEU A 159 -22.05 -3.89 13.37
N LEU A 160 -21.38 -2.96 12.68
CA LEU A 160 -20.77 -3.17 11.38
C LEU A 160 -19.25 -3.07 11.51
N PHE A 161 -18.57 -3.86 10.70
CA PHE A 161 -17.12 -3.83 10.49
C PHE A 161 -16.81 -3.27 9.10
N GLY A 162 -15.68 -2.60 8.97
CA GLY A 162 -15.17 -2.20 7.67
C GLY A 162 -13.71 -1.80 7.71
N THR A 163 -13.03 -2.01 6.60
CA THR A 163 -11.84 -1.26 6.23
C THR A 163 -12.23 0.18 5.84
N ILE A 164 -11.24 1.04 5.58
CA ILE A 164 -11.50 2.47 5.33
C ILE A 164 -12.38 2.72 4.10
N ASP A 165 -12.24 1.94 3.03
CA ASP A 165 -13.14 2.00 1.86
C ASP A 165 -14.60 1.78 2.28
N THR A 166 -14.88 0.72 3.05
CA THR A 166 -16.22 0.42 3.55
C THR A 166 -16.77 1.56 4.39
N TRP A 167 -15.96 2.09 5.31
CA TRP A 167 -16.35 3.23 6.15
C TRP A 167 -16.72 4.45 5.31
N LEU A 168 -15.86 4.82 4.35
CA LEU A 168 -16.09 5.99 3.49
C LEU A 168 -17.32 5.79 2.60
N ILE A 169 -17.52 4.62 2.02
CA ILE A 169 -18.70 4.33 1.19
C ILE A 169 -19.97 4.37 2.03
N TRP A 170 -19.95 3.80 3.23
CA TRP A 170 -21.08 3.85 4.14
C TRP A 170 -21.47 5.30 4.46
N LYS A 171 -20.49 6.16 4.76
CA LYS A 171 -20.73 7.59 5.02
C LYS A 171 -21.18 8.35 3.77
N LEU A 172 -20.54 8.10 2.62
CA LEU A 172 -20.86 8.73 1.33
C LEU A 172 -22.26 8.37 0.84
N THR A 173 -22.77 7.19 1.16
CA THR A 173 -24.09 6.71 0.74
C THR A 173 -25.18 6.91 1.80
N GLY A 174 -24.88 7.61 2.91
CA GLY A 174 -25.83 7.79 4.00
C GLY A 174 -26.28 6.47 4.66
N GLY A 175 -25.41 5.46 4.66
CA GLY A 175 -25.66 4.14 5.21
C GLY A 175 -26.35 3.14 4.26
N ALA A 176 -26.60 3.52 3.00
CA ALA A 176 -27.28 2.66 2.04
C ALA A 176 -26.41 1.50 1.51
N ALA A 177 -25.08 1.64 1.50
CA ALA A 177 -24.16 0.61 1.05
C ALA A 177 -23.14 0.24 2.14
N HIS A 178 -23.09 -1.03 2.49
CA HIS A 178 -22.08 -1.64 3.37
C HIS A 178 -21.29 -2.67 2.57
N ILE A 179 -20.27 -2.19 1.87
CA ILE A 179 -19.53 -2.95 0.85
C ILE A 179 -18.02 -2.73 0.97
N THR A 180 -17.24 -3.65 0.42
CA THR A 180 -15.79 -3.53 0.20
C THR A 180 -15.44 -4.15 -1.15
N ASP A 181 -14.22 -3.94 -1.65
CA ASP A 181 -13.75 -4.65 -2.84
C ASP A 181 -12.87 -5.85 -2.51
N ALA A 182 -12.65 -6.72 -3.50
CA ALA A 182 -11.82 -7.91 -3.34
C ALA A 182 -10.38 -7.60 -2.90
N THR A 183 -9.82 -6.45 -3.29
CA THR A 183 -8.46 -6.07 -2.88
C THR A 183 -8.41 -5.77 -1.38
N ASN A 184 -9.29 -4.92 -0.85
CA ASN A 184 -9.36 -4.64 0.59
C ASN A 184 -9.76 -5.87 1.39
N ALA A 185 -10.76 -6.63 0.93
CA ALA A 185 -11.18 -7.88 1.58
C ALA A 185 -10.03 -8.88 1.75
N SER A 186 -9.17 -9.03 0.73
CA SER A 186 -7.99 -9.92 0.79
C SER A 186 -6.99 -9.56 1.88
N ARG A 187 -7.05 -8.36 2.47
CA ARG A 187 -6.14 -7.87 3.52
C ARG A 187 -6.68 -8.04 4.93
N THR A 188 -7.86 -8.65 5.06
CA THR A 188 -8.56 -8.74 6.35
C THR A 188 -8.17 -9.95 7.19
N LEU A 189 -7.46 -10.94 6.64
CA LEU A 189 -7.24 -12.26 7.27
C LEU A 189 -8.55 -13.07 7.45
N MET A 190 -9.68 -12.57 6.94
CA MET A 190 -11.01 -13.21 7.07
C MET A 190 -11.60 -13.63 5.72
N TYR A 191 -10.93 -13.31 4.61
CA TYR A 191 -11.40 -13.54 3.25
C TYR A 191 -10.56 -14.61 2.56
N ASN A 192 -11.21 -15.65 2.05
CA ASN A 192 -10.57 -16.70 1.29
C ASN A 192 -10.37 -16.22 -0.16
N ILE A 193 -9.10 -16.05 -0.55
CA ILE A 193 -8.75 -15.47 -1.85
C ILE A 193 -8.99 -16.42 -3.02
N HIS A 194 -9.20 -17.72 -2.77
CA HIS A 194 -9.46 -18.73 -3.81
C HIS A 194 -10.96 -18.91 -4.05
N GLU A 195 -11.73 -18.96 -2.97
CA GLU A 195 -13.19 -19.11 -3.01
C GLU A 195 -13.92 -17.78 -3.21
N LEU A 196 -13.21 -16.66 -3.03
CA LEU A 196 -13.72 -15.30 -3.17
C LEU A 196 -14.94 -15.05 -2.26
N ALA A 197 -14.79 -15.44 -0.99
CA ALA A 197 -15.81 -15.31 0.03
C ALA A 197 -15.18 -15.11 1.42
N TRP A 198 -15.96 -14.53 2.34
CA TRP A 198 -15.63 -14.58 3.76
C TRP A 198 -15.56 -16.03 4.24
N ASP A 199 -14.45 -16.38 4.89
CA ASP A 199 -14.12 -17.75 5.28
C ASP A 199 -14.67 -18.05 6.68
N ASP A 200 -15.65 -18.94 6.77
CA ASP A 200 -16.35 -19.24 8.02
C ASP A 200 -15.42 -19.83 9.10
N ASP A 201 -14.38 -20.58 8.70
CA ASP A 201 -13.41 -21.13 9.64
C ASP A 201 -12.50 -20.03 10.19
N LEU A 202 -12.00 -19.12 9.33
CA LEU A 202 -11.19 -17.99 9.80
C LEU A 202 -11.99 -17.02 10.69
N LEU A 203 -13.27 -16.81 10.37
CA LEU A 203 -14.17 -16.03 11.21
C LEU A 203 -14.39 -16.67 12.57
N ALA A 204 -14.54 -18.00 12.63
CA ALA A 204 -14.65 -18.73 13.88
C ALA A 204 -13.35 -18.63 14.71
N LEU A 205 -12.18 -18.75 14.07
CA LEU A 205 -10.87 -18.62 14.72
C LEU A 205 -10.65 -17.24 15.36
N LEU A 206 -11.12 -16.18 14.69
CA LEU A 206 -11.03 -14.80 15.17
C LEU A 206 -12.22 -14.38 16.04
N GLU A 207 -13.20 -15.28 16.19
CA GLU A 207 -14.49 -15.00 16.82
C GLU A 207 -15.14 -13.73 16.25
N VAL A 208 -15.24 -13.58 14.93
CA VAL A 208 -15.88 -12.42 14.29
C VAL A 208 -17.24 -12.82 13.70
N PRO A 209 -18.36 -12.24 14.15
CA PRO A 209 -19.67 -12.54 13.59
C PRO A 209 -19.78 -12.11 12.12
N LYS A 210 -20.12 -13.06 11.24
CA LYS A 210 -20.30 -12.83 9.79
C LYS A 210 -21.28 -11.70 9.45
N ALA A 211 -22.30 -11.49 10.29
CA ALA A 211 -23.32 -10.45 10.11
C ALA A 211 -22.79 -9.00 10.18
N MET A 212 -21.55 -8.81 10.67
CA MET A 212 -20.88 -7.52 10.71
C MET A 212 -20.15 -7.16 9.41
N LEU A 213 -19.90 -8.14 8.54
CA LEU A 213 -18.96 -7.99 7.42
C LEU A 213 -19.66 -7.36 6.21
N PRO A 214 -18.97 -6.49 5.46
CA PRO A 214 -19.51 -5.90 4.25
C PRO A 214 -19.65 -6.94 3.13
N GLU A 215 -20.51 -6.66 2.17
CA GLU A 215 -20.54 -7.43 0.93
C GLU A 215 -19.28 -7.12 0.10
N VAL A 216 -18.61 -8.16 -0.40
CA VAL A 216 -17.44 -7.99 -1.27
C VAL A 216 -17.88 -7.86 -2.72
N ARG A 217 -17.38 -6.81 -3.38
CA ARG A 217 -17.73 -6.37 -4.73
C ARG A 217 -16.49 -6.34 -5.64
N SER A 218 -16.73 -6.18 -6.94
CA SER A 218 -15.68 -5.96 -7.95
C SER A 218 -14.90 -4.68 -7.62
N SER A 219 -13.65 -4.56 -8.06
CA SER A 219 -12.87 -3.32 -7.88
C SER A 219 -13.33 -2.19 -8.83
N SER A 220 -14.13 -2.54 -9.85
CA SER A 220 -14.67 -1.61 -10.85
C SER A 220 -16.08 -2.05 -11.27
N GLU A 221 -17.09 -1.51 -10.58
CA GLU A 221 -18.52 -1.57 -10.93
C GLU A 221 -19.24 -0.38 -10.29
N VAL A 222 -20.45 -0.03 -10.74
CA VAL A 222 -21.24 1.03 -10.08
C VAL A 222 -21.95 0.45 -8.86
N TYR A 223 -21.46 0.76 -7.67
CA TYR A 223 -21.98 0.21 -6.42
C TYR A 223 -23.20 0.94 -5.87
N GLY A 224 -23.33 2.22 -6.24
CA GLY A 224 -24.30 3.14 -5.69
C GLY A 224 -23.95 4.58 -6.04
N GLN A 225 -24.57 5.53 -5.36
CA GLN A 225 -24.32 6.94 -5.55
C GLN A 225 -24.12 7.63 -4.21
N THR A 226 -23.37 8.73 -4.22
CA THR A 226 -23.26 9.60 -3.06
C THR A 226 -24.63 10.16 -2.67
N GLU A 227 -24.88 10.30 -1.38
CA GLU A 227 -26.03 10.97 -0.81
C GLU A 227 -26.09 12.43 -1.34
N PRO A 228 -27.15 12.83 -2.07
CA PRO A 228 -27.20 14.13 -2.78
C PRO A 228 -26.93 15.33 -1.89
N SER A 229 -27.35 15.28 -0.62
CA SER A 229 -27.16 16.38 0.34
C SER A 229 -25.68 16.67 0.66
N LEU A 230 -24.76 15.75 0.34
CA LEU A 230 -23.33 15.95 0.50
C LEU A 230 -22.70 16.86 -0.58
N LEU A 231 -23.35 17.00 -1.73
CA LEU A 231 -22.79 17.60 -2.94
C LEU A 231 -23.79 18.50 -3.67
N ASP A 232 -24.34 19.47 -2.96
CA ASP A 232 -25.28 20.48 -3.49
C ASP A 232 -26.45 19.86 -4.29
N GLY A 233 -27.01 18.76 -3.78
CA GLY A 233 -28.14 18.06 -4.37
C GLY A 233 -27.80 17.14 -5.55
N HIS A 234 -26.51 16.91 -5.84
CA HIS A 234 -26.08 16.04 -6.93
C HIS A 234 -25.58 14.69 -6.39
N ALA A 235 -26.04 13.61 -7.01
CA ALA A 235 -25.57 12.26 -6.75
C ALA A 235 -24.46 11.90 -7.74
N ILE A 236 -23.28 11.51 -7.25
CA ILE A 236 -22.17 11.04 -8.07
C ILE A 236 -22.09 9.51 -7.98
N PRO A 237 -21.98 8.78 -9.10
CA PRO A 237 -21.75 7.34 -9.08
C PRO A 237 -20.45 6.99 -8.35
N ILE A 238 -20.52 6.11 -7.36
CA ILE A 238 -19.34 5.49 -6.74
C ILE A 238 -19.06 4.23 -7.56
N ALA A 239 -17.89 4.16 -8.20
CA ALA A 239 -17.68 3.21 -9.29
C ALA A 239 -16.32 2.49 -9.32
N GLY A 240 -15.36 2.88 -8.47
CA GLY A 240 -14.07 2.21 -8.34
C GLY A 240 -13.63 2.14 -6.88
N ILE A 241 -13.13 0.99 -6.46
CA ILE A 241 -12.58 0.77 -5.12
C ILE A 241 -11.34 -0.10 -5.25
N ALA A 242 -10.24 0.30 -4.62
CA ALA A 242 -9.10 -0.57 -4.41
C ALA A 242 -8.27 -0.12 -3.22
N GLY A 243 -7.61 -1.05 -2.54
CA GLY A 243 -6.57 -0.73 -1.58
C GLY A 243 -5.41 0.03 -2.26
N ASP A 244 -4.79 0.96 -1.55
CA ASP A 244 -3.83 1.92 -2.10
C ASP A 244 -2.71 1.33 -2.96
N GLN A 245 -2.06 0.25 -2.52
CA GLN A 245 -0.95 -0.33 -3.27
C GLN A 245 -1.42 -1.02 -4.54
N GLN A 246 -2.61 -1.64 -4.52
CA GLN A 246 -3.27 -2.21 -5.70
C GLN A 246 -3.75 -1.12 -6.66
N ALA A 247 -4.32 -0.04 -6.14
CA ALA A 247 -4.67 1.14 -6.93
C ALA A 247 -3.41 1.72 -7.61
N ALA A 248 -2.29 1.83 -6.89
CA ALA A 248 -1.03 2.28 -7.48
C ALA A 248 -0.53 1.33 -8.59
N LEU A 249 -0.63 0.01 -8.39
CA LEU A 249 -0.31 -0.99 -9.43
C LEU A 249 -1.18 -0.80 -10.67
N PHE A 250 -2.47 -0.54 -10.49
CA PHE A 250 -3.41 -0.28 -11.59
C PHE A 250 -3.11 1.06 -12.29
N GLY A 251 -2.83 2.12 -11.52
CA GLY A 251 -2.50 3.45 -12.02
C GLY A 251 -1.18 3.51 -12.79
N GLN A 252 -0.24 2.62 -12.47
CA GLN A 252 1.00 2.40 -13.25
C GLN A 252 0.78 1.55 -14.50
N ALA A 253 -0.46 1.17 -14.82
CA ALA A 253 -0.81 0.30 -15.93
C ALA A 253 -0.06 -1.04 -15.92
N CYS A 254 0.23 -1.59 -14.74
CA CYS A 254 0.86 -2.90 -14.56
C CYS A 254 -0.15 -4.04 -14.78
N PHE A 255 -0.77 -4.07 -15.95
CA PHE A 255 -1.85 -5.01 -16.30
C PHE A 255 -1.33 -6.38 -16.75
N ASP A 256 -0.07 -6.45 -17.20
CA ASP A 256 0.50 -7.68 -17.71
C ASP A 256 1.13 -8.51 -16.59
N LYS A 257 1.04 -9.83 -16.71
CA LYS A 257 1.72 -10.78 -15.82
C LYS A 257 3.23 -10.49 -15.79
N GLY A 258 3.79 -10.33 -14.60
CA GLY A 258 5.20 -9.97 -14.38
C GLY A 258 5.47 -8.47 -14.36
N SER A 259 4.46 -7.63 -14.60
CA SER A 259 4.57 -6.18 -14.39
C SER A 259 4.71 -5.89 -12.90
N VAL A 260 5.70 -5.07 -12.54
CA VAL A 260 6.03 -4.75 -11.16
C VAL A 260 6.03 -3.25 -10.97
N LYS A 261 5.48 -2.81 -9.83
CA LYS A 261 5.70 -1.47 -9.30
C LYS A 261 6.40 -1.54 -7.97
N ASN A 262 7.22 -0.52 -7.66
CA ASN A 262 7.82 -0.34 -6.34
C ASN A 262 7.64 1.10 -5.86
N THR A 263 7.02 1.26 -4.69
CA THR A 263 6.80 2.57 -4.06
C THR A 263 7.90 2.85 -3.05
N TYR A 264 8.74 3.84 -3.29
CA TYR A 264 9.81 4.29 -2.40
C TYR A 264 9.32 5.35 -1.41
N GLY A 265 8.59 4.91 -0.39
CA GLY A 265 8.14 5.71 0.76
C GLY A 265 9.09 5.57 1.95
N THR A 266 8.54 5.68 3.17
CA THR A 266 9.26 5.38 4.42
C THR A 266 9.89 3.98 4.39
N GLY A 267 9.12 2.99 3.93
CA GLY A 267 9.57 1.68 3.46
C GLY A 267 9.39 1.53 1.94
N CYS A 268 9.72 0.36 1.39
CA CYS A 268 9.35 0.00 0.01
C CYS A 268 8.24 -1.05 0.00
N PHE A 269 7.25 -0.82 -0.86
CA PHE A 269 6.19 -1.79 -1.14
C PHE A 269 6.20 -2.14 -2.62
N MET A 270 6.65 -3.37 -2.89
CA MET A 270 6.73 -3.91 -4.23
C MET A 270 5.55 -4.84 -4.49
N LEU A 271 4.85 -4.64 -5.60
CA LEU A 271 3.77 -5.51 -6.04
C LEU A 271 4.05 -6.00 -7.46
N MET A 272 3.95 -7.30 -7.68
CA MET A 272 4.04 -7.96 -8.98
C MET A 272 2.69 -8.55 -9.37
N ASN A 273 2.16 -8.17 -10.53
CA ASN A 273 0.97 -8.81 -11.09
C ASN A 273 1.30 -10.25 -11.51
N THR A 274 0.55 -11.23 -11.01
CA THR A 274 0.73 -12.67 -11.29
C THR A 274 -0.35 -13.25 -12.21
N GLY A 275 -1.28 -12.41 -12.68
CA GLY A 275 -2.42 -12.79 -13.51
C GLY A 275 -3.49 -13.53 -12.71
N GLU A 276 -4.24 -14.40 -13.37
CA GLU A 276 -5.41 -15.09 -12.77
C GLU A 276 -5.04 -16.27 -11.84
N ALA A 277 -3.76 -16.57 -11.64
CA ALA A 277 -3.30 -17.68 -10.80
C ALA A 277 -2.54 -17.15 -9.58
N PRO A 278 -2.99 -17.46 -8.34
CA PRO A 278 -2.28 -17.04 -7.13
C PRO A 278 -0.96 -17.81 -7.03
N VAL A 279 0.13 -17.08 -6.80
CA VAL A 279 1.44 -17.69 -6.48
C VAL A 279 1.58 -17.80 -4.98
N VAL A 280 1.73 -19.01 -4.45
CA VAL A 280 1.98 -19.22 -3.02
C VAL A 280 3.45 -18.93 -2.73
N SER A 281 3.69 -18.02 -1.78
CA SER A 281 5.04 -17.67 -1.36
C SER A 281 5.56 -18.59 -0.27
N GLU A 282 6.81 -19.04 -0.36
CA GLU A 282 7.49 -19.82 0.69
C GLU A 282 8.50 -18.97 1.47
N ASN A 283 8.97 -17.88 0.87
CA ASN A 283 10.06 -17.05 1.38
C ASN A 283 9.58 -15.67 1.84
N GLY A 284 8.31 -15.61 2.28
CA GLY A 284 7.77 -14.51 3.07
C GLY A 284 7.32 -13.30 2.26
N LEU A 285 7.06 -13.43 0.96
CA LEU A 285 6.13 -12.55 0.26
C LEU A 285 4.69 -12.84 0.70
N LEU A 286 3.78 -11.91 0.45
CA LEU A 286 2.34 -12.08 0.60
C LEU A 286 1.71 -12.39 -0.76
N THR A 287 0.81 -13.37 -0.79
CA THR A 287 -0.08 -13.59 -1.94
C THR A 287 -1.35 -12.79 -1.69
N THR A 288 -1.76 -11.95 -2.63
CA THR A 288 -2.90 -11.03 -2.44
C THR A 288 -3.72 -10.90 -3.72
N ILE A 289 -4.94 -10.40 -3.62
CA ILE A 289 -5.71 -9.99 -4.80
C ILE A 289 -5.21 -8.64 -5.29
N ALA A 290 -4.93 -8.53 -6.59
CA ALA A 290 -4.54 -7.29 -7.26
C ALA A 290 -5.79 -6.46 -7.61
N TRP A 291 -6.81 -7.09 -8.20
CA TRP A 291 -8.13 -6.51 -8.45
C TRP A 291 -9.10 -7.57 -8.96
N GLN A 292 -10.39 -7.26 -8.86
CA GLN A 292 -11.44 -7.98 -9.60
C GLN A 292 -12.03 -7.03 -10.65
N LEU A 293 -12.03 -7.46 -11.91
CA LEU A 293 -12.51 -6.68 -13.06
C LEU A 293 -13.15 -7.62 -14.09
N ASP A 294 -14.31 -7.25 -14.64
CA ASP A 294 -15.03 -8.03 -15.66
C ASP A 294 -15.27 -9.51 -15.28
N GLY A 295 -15.57 -9.76 -14.00
CA GLY A 295 -15.81 -11.10 -13.45
C GLY A 295 -14.55 -11.97 -13.30
N ARG A 296 -13.36 -11.40 -13.50
CA ARG A 296 -12.07 -12.08 -13.34
C ARG A 296 -11.31 -11.49 -12.17
N VAL A 297 -10.57 -12.34 -11.46
CA VAL A 297 -9.68 -11.94 -10.38
C VAL A 297 -8.24 -12.09 -10.85
N GLU A 298 -7.47 -11.03 -10.68
CA GLU A 298 -6.02 -11.07 -10.85
C GLU A 298 -5.35 -10.97 -9.48
N TYR A 299 -4.24 -11.67 -9.31
CA TYR A 299 -3.49 -11.77 -8.06
C TYR A 299 -2.17 -11.02 -8.17
N ALA A 300 -1.60 -10.69 -7.03
CA ALA A 300 -0.26 -10.14 -6.92
C ALA A 300 0.56 -10.85 -5.84
N LEU A 301 1.88 -10.82 -6.05
CA LEU A 301 2.83 -10.99 -4.96
C LEU A 301 3.19 -9.62 -4.42
N GLU A 302 3.19 -9.49 -3.10
CA GLU A 302 3.59 -8.28 -2.39
C GLU A 302 4.80 -8.56 -1.50
N GLY A 303 5.80 -7.70 -1.59
CA GLY A 303 6.98 -7.73 -0.74
C GLY A 303 7.22 -6.38 -0.08
N SER A 304 7.66 -6.42 1.18
CA SER A 304 7.84 -5.23 2.00
C SER A 304 9.28 -5.10 2.49
N VAL A 305 9.85 -3.91 2.27
CA VAL A 305 11.11 -3.46 2.88
C VAL A 305 10.76 -2.42 3.92
N PHE A 306 11.04 -2.71 5.20
CA PHE A 306 10.61 -1.83 6.30
C PHE A 306 11.27 -0.45 6.27
N VAL A 307 12.54 -0.37 5.83
CA VAL A 307 13.34 0.85 5.86
C VAL A 307 13.88 1.17 4.46
N ALA A 308 13.34 2.23 3.86
CA ALA A 308 13.80 2.79 2.60
C ALA A 308 14.03 4.30 2.71
N GLY A 309 13.00 5.13 2.47
CA GLY A 309 13.09 6.58 2.67
C GLY A 309 13.43 6.97 4.12
N ALA A 310 13.05 6.13 5.10
CA ALA A 310 13.47 6.29 6.48
C ALA A 310 15.00 6.27 6.66
N ALA A 311 15.75 5.55 5.82
CA ALA A 311 17.22 5.58 5.87
C ALA A 311 17.79 6.91 5.39
N VAL A 312 17.15 7.54 4.40
CA VAL A 312 17.50 8.90 3.95
C VAL A 312 17.11 9.94 5.00
N GLN A 313 15.97 9.77 5.66
CA GLN A 313 15.57 10.62 6.79
C GLN A 313 16.56 10.48 7.96
N TRP A 314 17.02 9.27 8.25
CA TRP A 314 18.03 9.03 9.29
C TRP A 314 19.36 9.73 8.98
N LEU A 315 19.79 9.78 7.71
CA LEU A 315 20.93 10.60 7.31
C LEU A 315 20.73 12.09 7.65
N ARG A 316 19.50 12.60 7.52
CA ARG A 316 19.16 14.01 7.80
C ARG A 316 19.08 14.27 9.30
N ASP A 317 18.18 13.58 9.98
CA ASP A 317 17.77 13.89 11.35
C ASP A 317 18.64 13.18 12.39
N GLY A 318 19.08 11.96 12.09
CA GLY A 318 19.88 11.14 12.99
C GLY A 318 21.36 11.51 12.92
N LEU A 319 21.97 11.40 11.73
CA LEU A 319 23.41 11.63 11.56
C LEU A 319 23.78 13.08 11.20
N GLY A 320 22.81 13.94 10.87
CA GLY A 320 23.10 15.31 10.44
C GLY A 320 23.97 15.39 9.17
N MET A 321 23.95 14.36 8.34
CA MET A 321 24.76 14.27 7.12
C MET A 321 24.10 14.99 5.94
N ILE A 322 22.80 15.24 5.95
CA ILE A 322 22.17 16.03 4.89
C ILE A 322 21.19 17.01 5.53
N ALA A 323 21.02 18.19 4.95
CA ALA A 323 20.02 19.16 5.39
C ALA A 323 18.63 18.81 4.84
N SER A 324 18.57 18.10 3.70
CA SER A 324 17.32 17.63 3.12
C SER A 324 17.52 16.29 2.38
N ALA A 325 16.45 15.53 2.20
CA ALA A 325 16.50 14.28 1.43
C ALA A 325 16.99 14.50 -0.01
N ALA A 326 16.63 15.63 -0.64
CA ALA A 326 17.05 15.97 -2.00
C ALA A 326 18.58 16.16 -2.12
N GLU A 327 19.22 16.64 -1.06
CA GLU A 327 20.68 16.86 -1.03
C GLU A 327 21.46 15.54 -1.13
N SER A 328 20.84 14.40 -0.76
CA SER A 328 21.47 13.08 -0.87
C SER A 328 21.92 12.75 -2.29
N ALA A 329 21.19 13.20 -3.31
CA ALA A 329 21.56 12.98 -4.71
C ALA A 329 22.83 13.73 -5.10
N ALA A 330 23.00 14.96 -4.62
CA ALA A 330 24.14 15.82 -4.96
C ALA A 330 25.40 15.50 -4.14
N LEU A 331 25.23 15.04 -2.90
CA LEU A 331 26.35 14.73 -2.00
C LEU A 331 26.83 13.28 -2.06
N ALA A 332 26.07 12.38 -2.67
CA ALA A 332 26.51 11.01 -2.87
C ALA A 332 27.79 10.98 -3.73
N ALA A 333 28.79 10.22 -3.27
CA ALA A 333 29.94 9.93 -4.10
C ALA A 333 29.54 9.06 -5.31
N PRO A 334 30.35 9.02 -6.39
CA PRO A 334 30.09 8.14 -7.53
C PRO A 334 30.06 6.65 -7.17
N SER A 335 30.72 6.25 -6.08
CA SER A 335 30.76 4.88 -5.55
C SER A 335 30.79 4.92 -4.03
N ALA A 336 30.28 3.86 -3.39
CA ALA A 336 30.38 3.67 -1.94
C ALA A 336 31.80 3.27 -1.47
N ASP A 337 32.73 3.01 -2.40
CA ASP A 337 34.13 2.64 -2.10
C ASP A 337 34.25 1.46 -1.10
N GLY A 338 33.42 0.44 -1.31
CA GLY A 338 33.39 -0.77 -0.48
C GLY A 338 32.59 -0.64 0.82
N VAL A 339 31.99 0.52 1.10
CA VAL A 339 31.09 0.71 2.26
C VAL A 339 29.73 0.08 1.96
N TYR A 340 29.21 -0.69 2.90
CA TYR A 340 27.84 -1.22 2.87
C TYR A 340 27.10 -0.76 4.11
N VAL A 341 25.88 -0.25 3.93
CA VAL A 341 24.96 0.04 5.03
C VAL A 341 23.80 -0.94 4.93
N VAL A 342 23.53 -1.68 6.00
CA VAL A 342 22.33 -2.52 6.14
C VAL A 342 21.36 -1.75 7.04
N PRO A 343 20.30 -1.11 6.50
CA PRO A 343 19.45 -0.18 7.25
C PRO A 343 18.36 -0.90 8.06
N ALA A 344 18.72 -1.97 8.77
CA ALA A 344 17.80 -2.79 9.55
C ALA A 344 17.40 -2.15 10.90
N PHE A 345 17.02 -0.87 10.91
CA PHE A 345 16.75 -0.12 12.16
C PHE A 345 15.59 -0.71 12.98
N VAL A 346 14.66 -1.38 12.31
CA VAL A 346 13.51 -2.07 12.89
C VAL A 346 13.45 -3.54 12.44
N GLY A 347 14.62 -4.15 12.24
CA GLY A 347 14.74 -5.49 11.66
C GLY A 347 14.78 -5.49 10.13
N LEU A 348 14.81 -6.69 9.55
CA LEU A 348 14.75 -6.93 8.11
C LEU A 348 13.43 -7.60 7.73
N GLY A 349 12.77 -7.04 6.71
CA GLY A 349 11.57 -7.60 6.09
C GLY A 349 11.90 -8.73 5.11
N THR A 350 11.16 -8.81 4.01
CA THR A 350 11.37 -9.84 2.99
C THR A 350 12.78 -9.76 2.38
N PRO A 351 13.47 -10.89 2.12
CA PRO A 351 13.10 -12.28 2.45
C PRO A 351 13.55 -12.77 3.83
N TYR A 352 14.23 -11.92 4.61
CA TYR A 352 14.94 -12.34 5.81
C TYR A 352 14.03 -12.58 7.02
N TRP A 353 13.01 -11.74 7.19
CA TRP A 353 12.04 -11.79 8.29
C TRP A 353 12.69 -11.99 9.67
N ASN A 354 13.69 -11.16 9.96
CA ASN A 354 14.42 -11.18 11.22
C ASN A 354 14.16 -9.86 11.94
N SER A 355 13.45 -9.91 13.07
CA SER A 355 13.14 -8.74 13.90
C SER A 355 14.29 -8.31 14.80
N ASP A 356 15.29 -9.16 15.00
CA ASP A 356 16.33 -8.99 16.03
C ASP A 356 17.60 -8.37 15.46
N VAL A 357 17.81 -8.50 14.15
CA VAL A 357 18.86 -7.78 13.42
C VAL A 357 18.69 -6.27 13.56
N ARG A 358 19.81 -5.55 13.66
CA ARG A 358 19.86 -4.08 13.76
C ARG A 358 20.70 -3.48 12.65
N GLY A 359 20.54 -2.17 12.45
CA GLY A 359 21.26 -1.44 11.42
C GLY A 359 22.78 -1.50 11.62
N ALA A 360 23.53 -1.70 10.53
CA ALA A 360 24.98 -1.87 10.58
C ALA A 360 25.68 -1.24 9.37
N MET A 361 26.96 -0.88 9.54
CA MET A 361 27.82 -0.34 8.49
C MET A 361 29.12 -1.14 8.43
N PHE A 362 29.51 -1.55 7.23
CA PHE A 362 30.68 -2.40 6.98
C PHE A 362 31.60 -1.76 5.93
N GLY A 363 32.87 -2.20 5.90
CA GLY A 363 33.83 -1.79 4.87
C GLY A 363 34.46 -0.41 5.09
N LEU A 364 34.36 0.16 6.29
CA LEU A 364 34.97 1.44 6.61
C LEU A 364 36.50 1.39 6.54
N THR A 365 37.09 2.38 5.87
CA THR A 365 38.54 2.62 5.85
C THR A 365 38.85 4.05 6.31
N ARG A 366 40.15 4.38 6.49
CA ARG A 366 40.56 5.75 6.84
C ARG A 366 40.21 6.79 5.75
N GLY A 367 39.98 6.34 4.51
CA GLY A 367 39.59 7.21 3.40
C GLY A 367 38.07 7.39 3.26
N THR A 368 37.27 6.67 4.05
CA THR A 368 35.81 6.77 3.95
C THR A 368 35.35 8.18 4.31
N THR A 369 34.55 8.76 3.42
CA THR A 369 33.97 10.09 3.60
C THR A 369 32.47 10.00 3.85
N LYS A 370 31.91 11.12 4.29
CA LYS A 370 30.46 11.34 4.37
C LYS A 370 29.75 11.01 3.04
N ALA A 371 30.34 11.34 1.89
CA ALA A 371 29.77 11.09 0.58
C ALA A 371 29.67 9.59 0.25
N HIS A 372 30.63 8.78 0.69
CA HIS A 372 30.60 7.32 0.55
C HIS A 372 29.47 6.71 1.40
N ILE A 373 29.25 7.22 2.62
CA ILE A 373 28.16 6.75 3.50
C ILE A 373 26.79 7.09 2.90
N ILE A 374 26.60 8.32 2.42
CA ILE A 374 25.36 8.74 1.74
C ILE A 374 25.11 7.83 0.53
N ARG A 375 26.14 7.57 -0.27
CA ARG A 375 26.04 6.65 -1.42
C ARG A 375 25.66 5.23 -0.96
N ALA A 376 26.32 4.67 0.05
CA ALA A 376 26.03 3.33 0.57
C ALA A 376 24.59 3.19 1.11
N VAL A 377 24.04 4.25 1.73
CA VAL A 377 22.63 4.28 2.13
C VAL A 377 21.72 4.21 0.91
N LEU A 378 21.95 5.01 -0.13
CA LEU A 378 21.16 4.95 -1.36
C LEU A 378 21.26 3.56 -2.02
N GLU A 379 22.48 3.01 -2.14
CA GLU A 379 22.68 1.67 -2.70
C GLU A 379 21.94 0.59 -1.90
N SER A 380 21.83 0.72 -0.57
CA SER A 380 21.09 -0.24 0.27
C SER A 380 19.60 -0.33 -0.05
N LEU A 381 18.97 0.76 -0.51
CA LEU A 381 17.58 0.74 -0.97
C LEU A 381 17.47 -0.12 -2.24
N ALA A 382 18.44 0.00 -3.14
CA ALA A 382 18.45 -0.76 -4.38
C ALA A 382 18.75 -2.24 -4.18
N TYR A 383 19.68 -2.56 -3.26
CA TYR A 383 19.96 -3.94 -2.90
C TYR A 383 18.77 -4.64 -2.24
N GLN A 384 18.11 -4.00 -1.27
CA GLN A 384 16.90 -4.58 -0.65
C GLN A 384 15.77 -4.77 -1.67
N THR A 385 15.61 -3.82 -2.60
CA THR A 385 14.65 -3.96 -3.72
C THR A 385 14.98 -5.19 -4.57
N LYS A 386 16.27 -5.41 -4.86
CA LYS A 386 16.73 -6.61 -5.59
C LYS A 386 16.47 -7.90 -4.81
N ASP A 387 16.71 -7.91 -3.49
CA ASP A 387 16.45 -9.08 -2.65
C ASP A 387 14.98 -9.53 -2.73
N VAL A 388 14.05 -8.58 -2.64
CA VAL A 388 12.61 -8.85 -2.75
C VAL A 388 12.25 -9.35 -4.15
N LEU A 389 12.74 -8.68 -5.19
CA LEU A 389 12.44 -9.04 -6.57
C LEU A 389 12.95 -10.45 -6.91
N GLN A 390 14.16 -10.83 -6.49
CA GLN A 390 14.69 -12.17 -6.75
C GLN A 390 13.81 -13.27 -6.16
N VAL A 391 13.15 -13.01 -5.04
CA VAL A 391 12.19 -13.94 -4.45
C VAL A 391 10.93 -13.99 -5.30
N MET A 392 10.42 -12.84 -5.75
CA MET A 392 9.25 -12.77 -6.63
C MET A 392 9.50 -13.52 -7.94
N GLU A 393 10.63 -13.30 -8.60
CA GLU A 393 10.97 -13.98 -9.86
C GLU A 393 11.11 -15.49 -9.67
N ARG A 394 11.77 -15.92 -8.58
CA ARG A 394 11.96 -17.35 -8.27
C ARG A 394 10.63 -18.05 -7.99
N GLU A 395 9.74 -17.44 -7.21
CA GLU A 395 8.49 -18.08 -6.79
C GLU A 395 7.40 -18.00 -7.86
N SER A 396 7.35 -16.89 -8.62
CA SER A 396 6.37 -16.74 -9.70
C SER A 396 6.80 -17.42 -11.01
N GLY A 397 8.11 -17.66 -11.19
CA GLY A 397 8.68 -18.09 -12.46
C GLY A 397 8.63 -17.00 -13.56
N LEU A 398 8.37 -15.75 -13.18
CA LEU A 398 8.27 -14.61 -14.09
C LEU A 398 9.54 -13.79 -14.02
N ALA A 399 10.06 -13.38 -15.18
CA ALA A 399 11.16 -12.44 -15.24
C ALA A 399 10.62 -11.00 -15.21
N LEU A 400 11.34 -10.11 -14.54
CA LEU A 400 11.06 -8.67 -14.59
C LEU A 400 11.40 -8.12 -15.98
N CYS A 401 10.47 -7.39 -16.60
CA CYS A 401 10.70 -6.70 -17.88
C CYS A 401 11.11 -5.24 -17.68
N SER A 402 10.42 -4.54 -16.79
CA SER A 402 10.73 -3.19 -16.33
C SER A 402 10.14 -2.98 -14.95
N LEU A 403 10.70 -2.04 -14.19
CA LEU A 403 10.17 -1.67 -12.88
C LEU A 403 9.58 -0.27 -12.93
N SER A 404 8.28 -0.17 -12.69
CA SER A 404 7.63 1.12 -12.46
C SER A 404 7.91 1.58 -11.04
N VAL A 405 8.25 2.85 -10.86
CA VAL A 405 8.63 3.40 -9.54
C VAL A 405 7.84 4.65 -9.21
N ASP A 406 7.53 4.83 -7.94
CA ASP A 406 6.93 6.06 -7.41
C ASP A 406 7.41 6.30 -5.97
N GLY A 407 6.94 7.38 -5.34
CA GLY A 407 7.33 7.78 -3.99
C GLY A 407 8.52 8.75 -3.93
N GLY A 408 8.70 9.39 -2.77
CA GLY A 408 9.62 10.50 -2.62
C GLY A 408 11.09 10.18 -2.91
N ALA A 409 11.54 8.95 -2.60
CA ALA A 409 12.91 8.55 -2.89
C ALA A 409 13.16 8.30 -4.39
N ALA A 410 12.11 8.03 -5.19
CA ALA A 410 12.24 7.84 -6.63
C ALA A 410 12.61 9.14 -7.39
N ALA A 411 12.51 10.30 -6.74
CA ALA A 411 13.02 11.57 -7.27
C ALA A 411 14.56 11.64 -7.33
N ASN A 412 15.26 10.71 -6.66
CA ASN A 412 16.73 10.65 -6.65
C ASN A 412 17.26 9.92 -7.89
N ASP A 413 17.69 10.67 -8.90
CA ASP A 413 18.19 10.10 -10.17
C ASP A 413 19.39 9.14 -9.98
N PRO A 414 20.42 9.44 -9.15
CA PRO A 414 21.48 8.48 -8.86
C PRO A 414 21.00 7.15 -8.27
N LEU A 415 19.96 7.18 -7.43
CA LEU A 415 19.33 5.97 -6.90
C LEU A 415 18.60 5.20 -8.00
N MET A 416 17.80 5.88 -8.83
CA MET A 416 17.05 5.22 -9.91
C MET A 416 17.97 4.62 -10.98
N GLN A 417 19.06 5.30 -11.32
CA GLN A 417 20.09 4.75 -12.20
C GLN A 417 20.73 3.51 -11.58
N PHE A 418 21.15 3.58 -10.31
CA PHE A 418 21.74 2.42 -9.64
C PHE A 418 20.75 1.26 -9.47
N GLN A 419 19.47 1.55 -9.26
CA GLN A 419 18.42 0.52 -9.26
C GLN A 419 18.32 -0.17 -10.61
N SER A 420 18.32 0.59 -11.72
CA SER A 420 18.34 0.06 -13.09
C SER A 420 19.54 -0.84 -13.32
N ASP A 421 20.73 -0.36 -12.93
CA ASP A 421 21.99 -1.10 -13.01
C ASP A 421 21.88 -2.43 -12.25
N MET A 422 21.45 -2.39 -10.99
CA MET A 422 21.36 -3.57 -10.13
C MET A 422 20.34 -4.61 -10.61
N LEU A 423 19.23 -4.20 -11.22
CA LEU A 423 18.22 -5.13 -11.74
C LEU A 423 18.53 -5.58 -13.17
N GLY A 424 19.19 -4.75 -13.98
CA GLY A 424 19.46 -5.03 -15.39
C GLY A 424 18.27 -4.82 -16.30
N VAL A 425 17.28 -4.06 -15.85
CA VAL A 425 16.07 -3.74 -16.60
C VAL A 425 15.77 -2.26 -16.49
N PRO A 426 15.00 -1.68 -17.43
CA PRO A 426 14.63 -0.28 -17.36
C PRO A 426 13.80 0.03 -16.10
N ILE A 427 14.07 1.20 -15.52
CA ILE A 427 13.26 1.80 -14.45
C ILE A 427 12.44 2.94 -15.06
N GLU A 428 11.13 2.89 -14.84
CA GLU A 428 10.17 3.84 -15.39
C GLU A 428 9.62 4.73 -14.28
N ARG A 429 10.03 6.00 -14.27
CA ARG A 429 9.45 7.00 -13.36
C ARG A 429 8.31 7.75 -14.06
N PRO A 430 7.08 7.68 -13.57
CA PRO A 430 5.93 8.33 -14.20
C PRO A 430 6.02 9.85 -14.06
N ALA A 431 5.34 10.56 -14.96
CA ALA A 431 5.17 12.02 -14.89
C ALA A 431 4.16 12.45 -13.82
N VAL A 432 3.25 11.56 -13.43
CA VAL A 432 2.29 11.78 -12.36
C VAL A 432 2.65 10.84 -11.20
N ASN A 433 2.92 11.40 -10.03
CA ASN A 433 3.37 10.63 -8.87
C ASN A 433 2.19 10.03 -8.08
N GLU A 434 0.98 10.56 -8.27
CA GLU A 434 -0.25 10.18 -7.59
C GLU A 434 -0.88 8.93 -8.25
N SER A 435 -0.06 7.90 -8.51
CA SER A 435 -0.47 6.65 -9.16
C SER A 435 -1.62 5.95 -8.43
N THR A 436 -1.64 6.02 -7.10
CA THR A 436 -2.71 5.52 -6.23
C THR A 436 -4.08 6.12 -6.62
N ALA A 437 -4.19 7.45 -6.59
CA ALA A 437 -5.43 8.15 -6.91
C ALA A 437 -5.81 7.99 -8.40
N LEU A 438 -4.83 7.99 -9.30
CA LEU A 438 -5.05 7.70 -10.72
C LEU A 438 -5.64 6.30 -10.93
N GLY A 439 -5.13 5.29 -10.23
CA GLY A 439 -5.67 3.93 -10.30
C GLY A 439 -7.14 3.85 -9.90
N ALA A 440 -7.50 4.52 -8.80
CA ALA A 440 -8.89 4.62 -8.35
C ALA A 440 -9.78 5.33 -9.38
N ALA A 441 -9.30 6.43 -9.96
CA ALA A 441 -10.00 7.14 -11.03
C ALA A 441 -10.20 6.24 -12.25
N PHE A 442 -9.17 5.50 -12.67
CA PHE A 442 -9.23 4.59 -13.82
C PHE A 442 -10.20 3.44 -13.59
N LEU A 443 -10.21 2.82 -12.40
CA LEU A 443 -11.19 1.79 -12.05
C LEU A 443 -12.62 2.35 -12.14
N ALA A 444 -12.89 3.48 -11.50
CA ALA A 444 -14.20 4.12 -11.58
C ALA A 444 -14.58 4.51 -13.02
N GLY A 445 -13.60 4.97 -13.79
CA GLY A 445 -13.79 5.40 -15.16
C GLY A 445 -14.09 4.26 -16.11
N LEU A 446 -13.53 3.06 -15.88
CA LEU A 446 -13.90 1.86 -16.63
C LEU A 446 -15.37 1.48 -16.35
N ALA A 447 -15.77 1.47 -15.08
CA ALA A 447 -17.13 1.10 -14.68
C ALA A 447 -18.22 2.02 -15.26
N VAL A 448 -17.95 3.33 -15.40
CA VAL A 448 -18.92 4.30 -15.98
C VAL A 448 -18.71 4.57 -17.47
N GLY A 449 -17.78 3.88 -18.13
CA GLY A 449 -17.46 4.07 -19.55
C GLY A 449 -16.74 5.41 -19.86
N TYR A 450 -16.13 6.03 -18.86
CA TYR A 450 -15.24 7.18 -19.03
C TYR A 450 -13.91 6.80 -19.70
N TRP A 451 -13.44 5.57 -19.55
CA TRP A 451 -12.47 4.98 -20.48
C TRP A 451 -13.01 3.65 -20.96
N LYS A 452 -12.67 3.28 -22.19
CA LYS A 452 -13.23 2.11 -22.86
C LYS A 452 -12.65 0.81 -22.30
N ASP A 453 -11.33 0.78 -22.12
CA ASP A 453 -10.60 -0.43 -21.76
C ASP A 453 -9.21 -0.11 -21.16
N ARG A 454 -8.56 -1.14 -20.60
CA ARG A 454 -7.19 -1.06 -20.06
C ARG A 454 -6.17 -0.59 -21.09
N SER A 455 -6.37 -0.87 -22.38
CA SER A 455 -5.45 -0.40 -23.44
C SER A 455 -5.55 1.10 -23.67
N GLU A 456 -6.74 1.72 -23.51
CA GLU A 456 -6.88 3.18 -23.51
C GLU A 456 -6.09 3.79 -22.33
N ILE A 457 -6.26 3.25 -21.12
CA ILE A 457 -5.55 3.72 -19.91
C ILE A 457 -4.03 3.58 -20.06
N ALA A 458 -3.54 2.44 -20.55
CA ALA A 458 -2.10 2.22 -20.73
C ALA A 458 -1.44 3.26 -21.66
N ARG A 459 -2.18 3.79 -22.64
CA ARG A 459 -1.69 4.86 -23.54
C ARG A 459 -1.66 6.25 -22.89
N LEU A 460 -2.41 6.45 -21.81
CA LEU A 460 -2.41 7.71 -21.06
C LEU A 460 -1.21 7.82 -20.13
N ARG A 461 -0.60 6.68 -19.76
CA ARG A 461 0.58 6.65 -18.90
C ARG A 461 1.74 7.40 -19.55
N LYS A 462 2.15 8.50 -18.91
CA LYS A 462 3.30 9.31 -19.31
C LYS A 462 4.48 8.99 -18.41
N VAL A 463 5.61 8.65 -19.01
CA VAL A 463 6.88 8.45 -18.32
C VAL A 463 7.64 9.78 -18.35
N ASP A 464 8.01 10.31 -17.17
CA ASP A 464 8.89 11.48 -17.06
C ASP A 464 10.31 11.11 -17.48
N ARG A 465 10.80 10.00 -16.92
CA ARG A 465 12.18 9.56 -17.16
C ARG A 465 12.29 8.04 -17.16
N LEU A 466 13.09 7.56 -18.12
CA LEU A 466 13.50 6.17 -18.24
C LEU A 466 14.99 6.06 -17.85
N PHE A 467 15.31 5.14 -16.95
CA PHE A 467 16.67 4.81 -16.58
C PHE A 467 17.01 3.42 -17.12
N GLY A 468 17.93 3.36 -18.08
CA GLY A 468 18.42 2.10 -18.63
C GLY A 468 19.67 1.60 -17.92
N PRO A 469 19.89 0.28 -17.83
CA PRO A 469 21.07 -0.28 -17.18
C PRO A 469 22.34 0.14 -17.94
N ALA A 470 23.34 0.61 -17.19
CA ALA A 470 24.62 1.08 -17.68
C ALA A 470 25.83 0.40 -17.01
N MET A 471 25.59 -0.45 -16.00
CA MET A 471 26.61 -1.24 -15.30
C MET A 471 26.78 -2.62 -15.93
N ASP A 472 28.02 -3.09 -16.01
CA ASP A 472 28.31 -4.44 -16.47
C ASP A 472 27.89 -5.53 -15.45
N GLU A 473 27.69 -6.75 -15.96
CA GLU A 473 27.22 -7.88 -15.16
C GLU A 473 28.19 -8.29 -14.05
N GLU A 474 29.50 -8.19 -14.30
CA GLU A 474 30.54 -8.64 -13.39
C GLU A 474 30.63 -7.72 -12.17
N GLU A 475 30.64 -6.42 -12.40
CA GLU A 475 30.64 -5.38 -11.39
C GLU A 475 29.36 -5.44 -10.55
N ARG A 476 28.21 -5.56 -11.21
CA ARG A 476 26.92 -5.72 -10.54
C ARG A 476 26.89 -6.95 -9.64
N SER A 477 27.39 -8.08 -10.13
CA SER A 477 27.47 -9.32 -9.36
C SER A 477 28.44 -9.19 -8.18
N ARG A 478 29.56 -8.49 -8.36
CA ARG A 478 30.53 -8.20 -7.30
C ARG A 478 29.94 -7.34 -6.19
N LEU A 479 29.25 -6.26 -6.56
CA LEU A 479 28.57 -5.35 -5.63
C LEU A 479 27.46 -6.08 -4.86
N TYR A 480 26.61 -6.82 -5.57
CA TYR A 480 25.55 -7.60 -4.92
C TYR A 480 26.11 -8.69 -3.99
N GLY A 481 27.19 -9.36 -4.40
CA GLY A 481 27.89 -10.33 -3.53
C GLY A 481 28.45 -9.69 -2.27
N GLY A 482 28.85 -8.41 -2.31
CA GLY A 482 29.23 -7.65 -1.13
C GLY A 482 28.05 -7.35 -0.21
N TRP A 483 26.92 -6.95 -0.78
CA TRP A 483 25.67 -6.72 -0.05
C TRP A 483 25.22 -7.97 0.71
N LEU A 484 25.16 -9.13 0.06
CA LEU A 484 24.75 -10.38 0.70
C LEU A 484 25.67 -10.76 1.88
N ARG A 485 26.98 -10.48 1.78
CA ARG A 485 27.91 -10.66 2.89
C ARG A 485 27.62 -9.70 4.05
N ALA A 486 27.33 -8.43 3.74
CA ALA A 486 26.99 -7.43 4.75
C ALA A 486 25.71 -7.79 5.50
N VAL A 487 24.66 -8.24 4.81
CA VAL A 487 23.41 -8.69 5.44
C VAL A 487 23.65 -9.90 6.33
N LYS A 488 24.41 -10.90 5.85
CA LYS A 488 24.78 -12.07 6.65
C LYS A 488 25.56 -11.69 7.92
N ALA A 489 26.49 -10.75 7.81
CA ALA A 489 27.25 -10.25 8.97
C ALA A 489 26.36 -9.50 9.95
N ALA A 490 25.41 -8.68 9.47
CA ALA A 490 24.44 -8.00 10.33
C ALA A 490 23.56 -9.01 11.08
N MET A 491 23.01 -10.02 10.40
CA MET A 491 22.20 -11.06 11.04
C MET A 491 22.99 -11.90 12.04
N ALA A 492 24.30 -12.09 11.86
CA ALA A 492 25.14 -12.78 12.83
C ALA A 492 25.34 -11.99 14.14
N PHE A 493 25.00 -10.70 14.15
CA PHE A 493 25.03 -9.82 15.32
C PHE A 493 23.63 -9.62 15.95
N SER A 494 22.65 -10.45 15.60
CA SER A 494 21.32 -10.43 16.24
C SER A 494 21.44 -10.95 17.68
N GLU A 495 20.75 -10.32 18.64
CA GLU A 495 20.66 -10.76 20.04
C GLU A 495 19.71 -11.95 20.24
#